data_AF-A0A2A4MTY6-F1
#
_entry.id   AF-A0A2A4MTY6-F1
#
_cell.length_a   1.000
_cell.length_b   1.000
_cell.length_c   1.000
_cell.angle_alpha   90.00
_cell.angle_beta   90.00
_cell.angle_gamma   90.00
#
_symmetry.space_group_name_H-M   'P 1'
#
loop_
_entity.id
_entity.type
_entity.pdbx_description
1 polymer ?
#
loop_
_entity_poly.entity_id
_entity_poly.type
_entity_poly.pdbx_seq_one_letter_code
_entity_poly.pdbx_strand_id
1 'polypeptide(L)'
;MNRFPKNVEGDFYTTGTKDINGQWCSDCMACDLPENEARDLMAPLEGENYDTYFVRQPNNLEEIAQAIGATEVCCVDAVRYGGKDKDILRRVHPSVSDFKLSIIGSVVPSTNKWWKLW
;
A
#
# COMPACT_ATOMS: atom_id res chain seq x y z
N MET A 1 6.15 6.07 -8.36
CA MET A 1 5.79 4.65 -8.51
C MET A 1 4.37 4.62 -9.06
N ASN A 2 4.09 3.70 -9.98
CA ASN A 2 2.76 3.59 -10.59
C ASN A 2 1.91 2.60 -9.79
N ARG A 3 0.60 2.85 -9.70
CA ARG A 3 -0.34 1.90 -9.09
C ARG A 3 -0.49 0.69 -10.01
N PHE A 4 -0.38 -0.51 -9.46
CA PHE A 4 -0.54 -1.73 -10.24
C PHE A 4 -2.00 -1.85 -10.73
N PRO A 5 -2.27 -2.13 -12.02
CA PRO A 5 -3.62 -2.01 -12.58
C PRO A 5 -4.67 -2.98 -12.03
N LYS A 6 -4.26 -4.11 -11.43
CA LYS A 6 -5.22 -5.07 -10.86
C LYS A 6 -5.77 -4.64 -9.50
N ASN A 7 -5.20 -3.60 -8.86
CA ASN A 7 -5.78 -3.09 -7.63
C ASN A 7 -7.22 -2.60 -7.88
N VAL A 8 -8.10 -2.91 -6.94
CA VAL A 8 -9.36 -2.19 -6.80
C VAL A 8 -9.08 -0.70 -6.56
N GLU A 9 -10.00 0.15 -6.99
CA GLU A 9 -9.91 1.59 -6.72
C GLU A 9 -9.98 1.87 -5.20
N GLY A 10 -9.10 2.75 -4.72
CA GLY A 10 -9.11 3.21 -3.33
C GLY A 10 -7.75 3.64 -2.81
N ASP A 11 -7.66 3.86 -1.51
CA ASP A 11 -6.49 4.47 -0.90
C ASP A 11 -5.37 3.47 -0.64
N PHE A 12 -5.67 2.21 -0.34
CA PHE A 12 -4.67 1.14 -0.24
C PHE A 12 -4.41 0.51 -1.59
N TYR A 13 -3.15 0.34 -1.96
CA TYR A 13 -2.76 -0.18 -3.27
C TYR A 13 -1.37 -0.81 -3.26
N THR A 14 -1.10 -1.70 -4.21
CA THR A 14 0.25 -2.17 -4.52
C THR A 14 0.83 -1.41 -5.73
N THR A 15 2.12 -1.09 -5.71
CA THR A 15 2.81 -0.54 -6.88
C THR A 15 3.11 -1.62 -7.93
N GLY A 16 3.32 -1.20 -9.16
CA GLY A 16 3.74 -2.11 -10.21
C GLY A 16 4.64 -1.44 -11.25
N THR A 17 5.28 -2.31 -12.02
CA THR A 17 6.18 -1.95 -13.12
C THR A 17 5.84 -2.78 -14.35
N LYS A 18 6.23 -2.29 -15.53
CA LYS A 18 6.13 -3.05 -16.78
C LYS A 18 7.47 -3.69 -17.11
N ASP A 19 7.45 -4.94 -17.54
CA ASP A 19 8.62 -5.62 -18.08
C ASP A 19 9.00 -5.10 -19.49
N ILE A 20 10.03 -5.70 -20.10
CA ILE A 20 10.50 -5.32 -21.44
C ILE A 20 9.45 -5.54 -22.55
N ASN A 21 8.47 -6.41 -22.31
CA ASN A 21 7.38 -6.69 -23.23
C ASN A 21 6.15 -5.79 -22.97
N GLY A 22 6.24 -4.90 -21.98
CA GLY A 22 5.15 -4.02 -21.57
C GLY A 22 4.11 -4.69 -20.67
N GLN A 23 4.35 -5.93 -20.21
CA GLN A 23 3.50 -6.66 -19.29
C GLN A 23 3.66 -6.12 -17.88
N TRP A 24 2.55 -5.87 -17.19
CA TRP A 24 2.57 -5.43 -15.80
C TRP A 24 2.91 -6.59 -14.86
N CYS A 25 3.72 -6.29 -13.85
CA CYS A 25 3.90 -7.09 -12.64
C CYS A 25 3.74 -6.21 -11.40
N SER A 26 3.27 -6.80 -10.31
CA SER A 26 3.37 -6.20 -8.98
C SER A 26 4.85 -5.99 -8.62
N ASP A 27 5.19 -4.87 -7.97
CA ASP A 27 6.54 -4.64 -7.47
C ASP A 27 6.82 -5.43 -6.18
N CYS A 28 5.78 -5.96 -5.52
CA CYS A 28 5.94 -6.82 -4.34
C CYS A 28 6.46 -8.20 -4.73
N MET A 29 7.25 -8.83 -3.84
CA MET A 29 7.65 -10.23 -3.99
C MET A 29 6.46 -11.16 -3.73
N ALA A 30 6.39 -12.27 -4.48
CA ALA A 30 5.40 -13.33 -4.28
C ALA A 30 5.75 -14.21 -3.06
N CYS A 31 5.88 -13.62 -1.87
CA CYS A 31 6.23 -14.29 -0.62
C CYS A 31 5.03 -14.62 0.27
N ASP A 32 3.83 -14.20 -0.12
CA ASP A 32 2.54 -14.45 0.57
C ASP A 32 2.41 -13.80 1.97
N LEU A 33 3.35 -12.92 2.35
CA LEU A 33 3.28 -12.21 3.64
C LEU A 33 2.16 -11.17 3.68
N PRO A 34 2.05 -10.21 2.73
CA PRO A 34 0.93 -9.27 2.73
C PRO A 34 -0.44 -9.95 2.64
N GLU A 35 -0.54 -10.98 1.82
CA GLU A 35 -1.77 -11.74 1.60
C GLU A 35 -2.21 -12.51 2.85
N ASN A 36 -1.27 -13.04 3.65
CA ASN A 36 -1.63 -13.67 4.92
C ASN A 36 -2.06 -12.67 6.00
N GLU A 37 -1.48 -11.47 5.99
CA GLU A 37 -1.82 -10.39 6.93
C GLU A 37 -3.20 -9.79 6.63
N ALA A 38 -3.57 -9.66 5.35
CA ALA A 38 -4.80 -9.04 4.88
C ALA A 38 -5.58 -9.91 3.89
N ARG A 39 -5.84 -11.17 4.29
CA ARG A 39 -6.40 -12.23 3.43
C ARG A 39 -7.70 -11.87 2.70
N ASP A 40 -8.60 -11.14 3.34
CA ASP A 40 -9.90 -10.77 2.75
C ASP A 40 -9.86 -9.46 1.92
N LEU A 41 -8.70 -8.80 1.88
CA LEU A 41 -8.47 -7.54 1.17
C LEU A 41 -7.58 -7.72 -0.05
N MET A 42 -6.70 -8.72 -0.05
CA MET A 42 -5.68 -8.95 -1.08
C MET A 42 -5.97 -10.23 -1.89
N ALA A 43 -5.54 -10.24 -3.14
CA ALA A 43 -5.65 -11.43 -3.98
C ALA A 43 -4.72 -12.54 -3.45
N PRO A 44 -5.19 -13.78 -3.29
CA PRO A 44 -4.33 -14.88 -2.83
C PRO A 44 -3.26 -15.21 -3.89
N LEU A 45 -2.05 -15.56 -3.44
CA LEU A 45 -0.98 -16.04 -4.30
C LEU A 45 -1.12 -17.55 -4.58
N GLU A 46 -2.18 -17.91 -5.31
CA GLU A 46 -2.51 -19.29 -5.65
C GLU A 46 -2.64 -19.50 -7.16
N GLY A 47 -2.39 -20.74 -7.60
CA GLY A 47 -2.46 -21.11 -9.01
C GLY A 47 -1.45 -20.36 -9.86
N GLU A 48 -1.93 -19.57 -10.81
CA GLU A 48 -1.09 -18.75 -11.71
C GLU A 48 -1.00 -17.28 -11.26
N ASN A 49 -1.56 -16.91 -10.09
CA ASN A 49 -1.44 -15.56 -9.56
C ASN A 49 -0.15 -15.39 -8.75
N TYR A 50 0.79 -14.62 -9.29
CA TYR A 50 2.02 -14.23 -8.61
C TYR A 50 2.07 -12.73 -8.26
N ASP A 51 0.96 -12.01 -8.49
CA ASP A 51 0.88 -10.58 -8.23
C ASP A 51 0.15 -10.28 -6.91
N THR A 52 0.76 -9.43 -6.10
CA THR A 52 0.16 -8.84 -4.89
C THR A 52 -0.67 -7.62 -5.25
N TYR A 53 -1.97 -7.62 -4.95
CA TYR A 53 -2.84 -6.46 -5.16
C TYR A 53 -4.09 -6.51 -4.29
N PHE A 54 -4.67 -5.35 -4.00
CA PHE A 54 -5.93 -5.27 -3.29
C PHE A 54 -7.09 -5.63 -4.23
N VAL A 55 -7.92 -6.60 -3.83
CA VAL A 55 -9.20 -6.91 -4.48
C VAL A 55 -10.36 -6.16 -3.86
N ARG A 56 -10.16 -5.64 -2.64
CA ARG A 56 -11.14 -4.87 -1.89
C ARG A 56 -10.46 -3.87 -0.98
N GLN A 57 -11.10 -2.72 -0.77
CA GLN A 57 -10.66 -1.74 0.22
C GLN A 57 -11.19 -2.09 1.61
N PRO A 58 -10.45 -1.76 2.68
CA PRO A 58 -10.93 -1.94 4.04
C PRO A 58 -12.15 -1.03 4.30
N ASN A 59 -13.15 -1.55 5.02
CA ASN A 59 -14.42 -0.86 5.30
C ASN A 59 -14.64 -0.59 6.80
N ASN A 60 -13.78 -1.13 7.68
CA ASN A 60 -13.88 -0.99 9.12
C ASN A 60 -12.49 -0.92 9.78
N LEU A 61 -12.45 -0.64 11.09
CA LEU A 61 -11.19 -0.41 11.81
C LEU A 61 -10.26 -1.64 11.87
N GLU A 62 -10.82 -2.84 11.88
CA GLU A 62 -10.08 -4.10 11.89
C GLU A 62 -9.41 -4.33 10.53
N GLU A 63 -10.18 -4.18 9.45
CA GLU A 63 -9.65 -4.28 8.09
C GLU A 63 -8.62 -3.18 7.79
N ILE A 64 -8.81 -1.97 8.31
CA ILE A 64 -7.79 -0.91 8.21
C ILE A 64 -6.51 -1.34 8.92
N ALA A 65 -6.60 -2.00 10.08
CA ALA A 65 -5.43 -2.50 10.78
C ALA A 65 -4.70 -3.57 9.97
N GLN A 66 -5.42 -4.52 9.37
CA GLN A 66 -4.87 -5.55 8.48
C GLN A 66 -4.20 -4.92 7.25
N ALA A 67 -4.85 -3.94 6.62
CA ALA A 67 -4.28 -3.25 5.46
C ALA A 67 -2.99 -2.48 5.81
N ILE A 68 -2.92 -1.85 6.99
CA ILE A 68 -1.69 -1.25 7.51
C ILE A 68 -0.64 -2.33 7.77
N GLY A 69 -0.99 -3.44 8.43
CA GLY A 69 -0.09 -4.57 8.67
C GLY A 69 0.52 -5.10 7.38
N ALA A 70 -0.28 -5.24 6.32
CA ALA A 70 0.18 -5.66 4.99
C ALA A 70 1.24 -4.72 4.41
N THR A 71 1.15 -3.41 4.67
CA THR A 71 2.20 -2.44 4.28
C THR A 71 3.49 -2.64 5.08
N GLU A 72 3.40 -3.05 6.35
CA GLU A 72 4.54 -3.21 7.25
C GLU A 72 5.30 -4.52 7.01
N VAL A 73 4.61 -5.60 6.63
CA VAL A 73 5.23 -6.89 6.32
C VAL A 73 5.75 -6.97 4.87
N CYS A 74 5.39 -6.01 4.01
CA CYS A 74 5.90 -5.94 2.64
C CYS A 74 7.40 -5.63 2.64
N CYS A 75 8.22 -6.61 2.23
CA CYS A 75 9.68 -6.53 2.30
C CYS A 75 10.33 -5.50 1.35
N VAL A 76 9.56 -4.90 0.44
CA VAL A 76 10.05 -3.99 -0.61
C VAL A 76 9.24 -2.68 -0.72
N ASP A 77 8.45 -2.33 0.29
CA ASP A 77 7.65 -1.10 0.35
C ASP A 77 6.69 -0.89 -0.86
N ALA A 78 6.26 -1.99 -1.49
CA ALA A 78 5.39 -1.99 -2.66
C ALA A 78 3.89 -1.87 -2.31
N VAL A 79 3.49 -2.35 -1.12
CA VAL A 79 2.13 -2.20 -0.58
C VAL A 79 2.06 -0.87 0.16
N ARG A 80 1.14 0.01 -0.25
CA ARG A 80 1.16 1.43 0.12
C ARG A 80 -0.21 2.00 0.44
N TYR A 81 -0.19 3.14 1.12
CA TYR A 81 -1.36 3.97 1.38
C TYR A 81 -1.24 5.33 0.69
N GLY A 82 -2.20 5.65 -0.17
CA GLY A 82 -2.25 6.89 -0.95
C GLY A 82 -3.30 7.89 -0.44
N GLY A 83 -4.03 7.56 0.62
CA GLY A 83 -5.09 8.40 1.18
C GLY A 83 -4.57 9.53 2.05
N LYS A 84 -5.49 10.40 2.48
CA LYS A 84 -5.22 11.58 3.31
C LYS A 84 -5.85 11.53 4.70
N ASP A 85 -6.48 10.42 5.05
CA ASP A 85 -7.06 10.22 6.39
C ASP A 85 -5.97 10.35 7.47
N LYS A 86 -6.14 11.30 8.39
CA LYS A 86 -5.15 11.61 9.42
C LYS A 86 -5.00 10.47 10.44
N ASP A 87 -6.05 9.72 10.72
CA ASP A 87 -6.01 8.64 11.70
C ASP A 87 -5.24 7.45 11.15
N ILE A 88 -5.35 7.18 9.85
CA ILE A 88 -4.50 6.20 9.15
C ILE A 88 -3.05 6.71 9.05
N LEU A 89 -2.85 7.98 8.67
CA LEU A 89 -1.51 8.58 8.54
C LEU A 89 -0.70 8.62 9.85
N ARG A 90 -1.36 8.58 11.02
CA ARG A 90 -0.68 8.43 12.31
C ARG A 90 -0.16 7.02 12.58
N ARG A 91 -0.73 6.02 11.89
CA ARG A 91 -0.48 4.60 12.14
C ARG A 91 0.44 3.99 11.09
N VAL A 92 0.27 4.34 9.82
CA VAL A 92 1.08 3.80 8.72
C VAL A 92 2.51 4.35 8.76
N HIS A 93 3.50 3.52 8.44
CA HIS A 93 4.88 3.98 8.37
C HIS A 93 5.07 5.02 7.24
N PRO A 94 5.79 6.13 7.46
CA PRO A 94 5.92 7.19 6.46
C PRO A 94 6.60 6.77 5.14
N SER A 95 7.35 5.67 5.07
CA SER A 95 7.99 5.21 3.81
C SER A 95 7.00 4.61 2.80
N VAL A 96 5.92 4.00 3.32
CA VAL A 96 4.90 3.29 2.54
C VAL A 96 3.64 4.11 2.32
N SER A 97 3.68 5.42 2.61
CA SER A 97 2.57 6.34 2.39
C SER A 97 2.93 7.45 1.40
N ASP A 98 1.98 7.89 0.59
CA ASP A 98 2.14 9.02 -0.34
C ASP A 98 2.00 10.39 0.35
N PHE A 99 1.39 10.40 1.54
CA PHE A 99 1.25 11.56 2.41
C PHE A 99 1.79 11.28 3.81
N LYS A 100 2.09 12.34 4.56
CA LYS A 100 2.57 12.30 5.95
C LYS A 100 1.88 13.37 6.76
N LEU A 101 1.84 13.18 8.08
CA LEU A 101 1.46 14.25 9.01
C LEU A 101 2.70 15.00 9.48
N SER A 102 2.65 16.32 9.37
CA SER A 102 3.66 17.20 9.93
C SER A 102 3.50 17.35 11.45
N ILE A 103 4.43 18.07 12.10
CA ILE A 103 4.37 18.27 13.56
C ILE A 103 3.14 19.06 14.02
N ILE A 104 2.62 19.96 13.16
CA ILE A 104 1.40 20.72 13.45
C ILE A 104 0.13 19.99 12.99
N GLY A 105 0.26 18.77 12.48
CA GLY A 105 -0.87 17.93 12.04
C GLY A 105 -1.39 18.25 10.63
N SER A 106 -0.58 18.92 9.79
CA SER A 106 -0.86 19.14 8.37
C SER A 106 -0.59 17.88 7.56
N VAL A 107 -1.45 17.58 6.57
CA VAL A 107 -1.19 16.49 5.60
C VAL A 107 -0.30 17.03 4.49
N VAL A 108 0.88 16.45 4.33
CA VAL A 108 1.90 16.90 3.37
C VAL A 108 2.36 15.74 2.47
N PRO A 109 2.68 15.97 1.19
CA PRO A 109 3.20 14.92 0.31
C PRO A 109 4.52 14.33 0.83
N SER A 110 4.67 13.02 0.72
CA SER A 110 5.87 12.29 1.17
C SER A 110 7.15 12.69 0.45
N THR A 111 7.04 13.31 -0.72
CA THR A 111 8.15 13.86 -1.52
C THR A 111 8.77 15.12 -0.91
N ASN A 112 8.11 15.78 0.05
CA ASN A 112 8.65 16.96 0.72
C ASN A 112 9.75 16.57 1.72
N LYS A 113 11.00 16.97 1.46
CA LYS A 113 12.17 16.68 2.31
C LYS A 113 12.08 17.33 3.71
N TRP A 114 11.28 18.38 3.88
CA TRP A 114 11.13 19.14 5.12
C TRP A 114 9.78 18.92 5.80
N TRP A 115 9.09 17.82 5.48
CA TRP A 115 7.71 17.53 5.90
C TRP A 115 7.44 17.65 7.41
N LYS A 116 8.45 17.41 8.27
CA LYS A 116 8.30 17.51 9.73
C LYS A 116 8.05 18.94 10.25
N LEU A 117 8.40 19.97 9.48
CA LEU A 117 8.39 21.38 9.92
C LEU A 117 7.14 22.17 9.53
N TRP A 118 6.26 21.57 8.72
CA TRP A 118 5.04 22.21 8.20
C TRP A 118 3.80 21.82 8.99
#